data_AF-A0A2N5I6P9-F1
#
_entry.id   AF-A0A2N5I6P9-F1
#
_cell.length_a   1.000
_cell.length_b   1.000
_cell.length_c   1.000
_cell.angle_alpha   90.00
_cell.angle_beta   90.00
_cell.angle_gamma   90.00
#
_symmetry.space_group_name_H-M   'P 1'
#
loop_
_entity.id
_entity.type
_entity.pdbx_description
1 polymer ?
#
loop_
_entity_poly.entity_id
_entity_poly.type
_entity_poly.pdbx_seq_one_letter_code
_entity_poly.pdbx_strand_id
1 'polypeptide(L)'
;MNQSERKALEYAISEITEIAQGFGLDFYPMRYEICPSEIIYTFGAYGMPTRFSHWSFGKQFHKMKLHYDLGLSKIYELVINSDPCYAFLLDSNSLIQNKLIVAHVLAHCDFFKNNVRFQNTKRDMVESMAATADRIRQYEIQHGKKEVEQFLDAVLAIEEHIDPSLVRPKLSWSIGDAEEEDEKKPASSPYDDLWGLDKKNIQSVQPRKVKKVFPPQPEKDILLFIEQYSRELEEWQRDILTMMREEMLYFWPQLETKIMNEGWASYR
;
A
#
# COMPACT_ATOMS: atom_id res chain seq x y z
N MET A 1 -2.80 19.69 27.03
CA MET A 1 -1.81 19.10 27.97
C MET A 1 -0.99 20.21 28.62
N ASN A 2 -0.80 20.16 29.93
CA ASN A 2 -0.09 21.21 30.68
C ASN A 2 1.44 21.07 30.52
N GLN A 3 2.20 22.15 30.74
CA GLN A 3 3.66 22.14 30.58
C GLN A 3 4.36 21.13 31.51
N SER A 4 3.83 20.92 32.71
CA SER A 4 4.33 19.92 33.66
C SER A 4 4.15 18.48 33.13
N GLU A 5 2.96 18.17 32.60
CA GLU A 5 2.66 16.86 32.01
C GLU A 5 3.54 16.58 30.79
N ARG A 6 3.88 17.61 30.01
CA ARG A 6 4.76 17.47 28.84
C ARG A 6 6.18 17.09 29.24
N LYS A 7 6.73 17.75 30.26
CA LYS A 7 8.03 17.37 30.82
C LYS A 7 8.01 15.97 31.41
N ALA A 8 6.93 15.60 32.10
CA ALA A 8 6.78 14.26 32.65
C ALA A 8 6.70 13.18 31.55
N LEU A 9 6.04 13.50 30.43
CA LEU A 9 6.00 12.62 29.26
C LEU A 9 7.37 12.50 28.58
N GLU A 10 8.07 13.60 28.36
CA GLU A 10 9.42 13.61 27.78
C GLU A 10 10.39 12.76 28.62
N TYR A 11 10.34 12.91 29.95
CA TYR A 11 11.11 12.08 30.87
C TYR A 11 10.73 10.60 30.74
N ALA A 12 9.43 10.28 30.75
CA ALA A 12 8.97 8.91 30.61
C ALA A 12 9.35 8.29 29.26
N ILE A 13 9.32 9.05 28.16
CA ILE A 13 9.78 8.60 26.85
C ILE A 13 11.26 8.21 26.94
N SER A 14 12.10 9.02 27.59
CA SER A 14 13.52 8.71 27.73
C SER A 14 13.76 7.42 28.53
N GLU A 15 13.07 7.24 29.65
CA GLU A 15 13.18 6.03 30.48
C GLU A 15 12.71 4.78 29.71
N ILE A 16 11.55 4.86 29.06
CA ILE A 16 10.99 3.74 28.29
C ILE A 16 11.89 3.39 27.11
N THR A 17 12.45 4.39 26.43
CA THR A 17 13.37 4.16 25.29
C THR A 17 14.64 3.45 25.74
N GLU A 18 15.22 3.84 26.89
CA GLU A 18 16.39 3.16 27.47
C GLU A 18 16.07 1.71 27.84
N ILE A 19 14.92 1.48 28.47
CA ILE A 19 14.46 0.13 28.82
C ILE A 19 14.26 -0.72 27.56
N ALA A 20 13.60 -0.17 26.54
CA ALA A 20 13.35 -0.86 25.27
C ALA A 20 14.65 -1.27 24.56
N GLN A 21 15.66 -0.39 24.55
CA GLN A 21 17.00 -0.72 24.05
C GLN A 21 17.69 -1.79 24.90
N GLY A 22 17.51 -1.75 26.23
CA GLY A 22 17.99 -2.79 27.14
C GLY A 22 17.38 -4.17 26.90
N PHE A 23 16.13 -4.23 26.41
CA PHE A 23 15.47 -5.45 25.95
C PHE A 23 15.89 -5.90 24.54
N GLY A 24 16.68 -5.09 23.83
CA GLY A 24 17.19 -5.41 22.49
C GLY A 24 16.24 -5.10 21.34
N LEU A 25 15.25 -4.23 21.55
CA LEU A 25 14.39 -3.73 20.47
C LEU A 25 15.21 -2.82 19.54
N ASP A 26 15.09 -3.03 18.22
CA ASP A 26 15.74 -2.23 17.20
C ASP A 26 14.71 -1.45 16.41
N PHE A 27 14.59 -0.15 16.70
CA PHE A 27 13.61 0.76 16.09
C PHE A 27 14.31 1.94 15.39
N TYR A 28 13.57 2.69 14.58
CA TYR A 28 14.03 3.95 13.98
C TYR A 28 14.01 5.10 14.99
N PRO A 29 14.69 6.22 14.74
CA PRO A 29 14.56 7.42 15.58
C PRO A 29 13.09 7.84 15.68
N MET A 30 12.56 7.90 16.90
CA MET A 30 11.15 8.21 17.16
C MET A 30 10.89 9.71 17.27
N ARG A 31 9.78 10.17 16.68
CA ARG A 31 9.24 11.53 16.83
C ARG A 31 7.82 11.44 17.38
N TYR A 32 7.63 11.89 18.62
CA TYR A 32 6.33 11.92 19.27
C TYR A 32 5.69 13.29 19.12
N GLU A 33 4.45 13.33 18.62
CA GLU A 33 3.65 14.53 18.52
C GLU A 33 2.30 14.34 19.19
N ILE A 34 1.86 15.34 19.97
CA ILE A 34 0.54 15.30 20.61
C ILE A 34 -0.41 16.08 19.72
N CYS A 35 -1.47 15.41 19.29
CA CYS A 35 -2.41 15.96 18.33
C CYS A 35 -3.85 15.95 18.88
N PRO A 36 -4.66 16.97 18.54
CA PRO A 36 -6.09 16.94 18.77
C PRO A 36 -6.75 15.83 17.95
N SER A 37 -7.93 15.40 18.41
CA SER A 37 -8.69 14.34 17.72
C SER A 37 -8.88 14.60 16.22
N GLU A 38 -9.16 15.85 15.82
CA GLU A 38 -9.37 16.23 14.42
C GLU A 38 -8.19 15.85 13.52
N ILE A 39 -6.95 16.06 13.98
CA ILE A 39 -5.75 15.72 13.21
C ILE A 39 -5.58 14.20 13.12
N ILE A 40 -5.72 13.48 14.24
CA ILE A 40 -5.57 12.01 14.25
C ILE A 40 -6.60 11.34 13.33
N TYR A 41 -7.86 11.77 13.39
CA TYR A 41 -8.90 11.22 12.52
C TYR A 41 -8.73 11.65 11.06
N THR A 42 -8.11 12.80 10.80
CA THR A 42 -7.73 13.20 9.44
C THR A 42 -6.68 12.23 8.90
N PHE A 43 -5.60 11.98 9.64
CA PHE A 43 -4.59 11.00 9.24
C PHE A 43 -5.15 9.58 9.13
N GLY A 44 -6.07 9.19 10.02
CA GLY A 44 -6.73 7.87 9.94
C GLY A 44 -7.64 7.71 8.71
N ALA A 45 -8.23 8.79 8.21
CA ALA A 45 -9.10 8.76 7.03
C ALA A 45 -8.32 8.94 5.72
N TYR A 46 -7.31 9.82 5.72
CA TYR A 46 -6.49 10.10 4.55
C TYR A 46 -5.31 9.11 4.42
N GLY A 47 -4.93 8.42 5.50
CA GLY A 47 -3.78 7.53 5.59
C GLY A 47 -2.48 8.25 5.94
N MET A 48 -2.30 9.50 5.47
CA MET A 48 -1.10 10.32 5.69
C MET A 48 -1.43 11.81 5.78
N PRO A 49 -0.51 12.66 6.28
CA PRO A 49 -0.74 14.11 6.42
C PRO A 49 -0.89 14.88 5.09
N THR A 50 -0.19 14.45 4.04
CA THR A 50 -0.01 15.21 2.78
C THR A 50 -0.57 14.46 1.57
N ARG A 51 -1.73 13.80 1.72
CA ARG A 51 -2.39 13.10 0.60
C ARG A 51 -3.26 14.07 -0.22
N PHE A 52 -3.48 13.74 -1.50
CA PHE A 52 -4.36 14.48 -2.40
C PHE A 52 -5.80 14.57 -1.86
N SER A 53 -6.53 15.59 -2.31
CA SER A 53 -7.93 15.77 -1.91
C SER A 53 -8.86 14.87 -2.71
N HIS A 54 -9.69 14.09 -2.00
CA HIS A 54 -10.75 13.30 -2.62
C HIS A 54 -11.97 13.22 -1.69
N TRP A 55 -13.17 13.18 -2.27
CA TRP A 55 -14.42 13.20 -1.50
C TRP A 55 -14.59 11.95 -0.61
N SER A 56 -14.06 10.80 -1.04
CA SER A 56 -14.13 9.54 -0.28
C SER A 56 -13.42 9.66 1.07
N PHE A 57 -12.26 10.32 1.12
CA PHE A 57 -11.52 10.56 2.36
C PHE A 57 -12.30 11.47 3.31
N GLY A 58 -12.95 12.52 2.80
CA GLY A 58 -13.82 13.38 3.60
C GLY A 58 -15.02 12.63 4.19
N LYS A 59 -15.64 11.73 3.42
CA LYS A 59 -16.72 10.85 3.89
C LYS A 59 -16.22 9.90 4.99
N GLN A 60 -15.04 9.32 4.83
CA GLN A 60 -14.43 8.43 5.82
C GLN A 60 -14.06 9.17 7.10
N PHE A 61 -13.49 10.37 6.99
CA PHE A 61 -13.20 11.26 8.11
C PHE A 61 -14.47 11.53 8.92
N HIS A 62 -15.54 11.99 8.26
CA HIS A 62 -16.80 12.28 8.94
C HIS A 62 -17.35 11.05 9.65
N LYS A 63 -17.28 9.87 9.03
CA LYS A 63 -17.70 8.61 9.67
C LYS A 63 -16.87 8.31 10.91
N MET A 64 -15.54 8.34 10.82
CA MET A 64 -14.66 8.00 11.94
C MET A 64 -14.78 9.01 13.09
N LYS A 65 -14.82 10.31 12.76
CA LYS A 65 -14.99 11.38 13.73
C LYS A 65 -16.34 11.30 14.47
N LEU A 66 -17.42 10.99 13.75
CA LEU A 66 -18.72 10.75 14.37
C LEU A 66 -18.69 9.57 15.35
N HIS A 67 -18.01 8.47 15.03
CA HIS A 67 -17.86 7.35 15.95
C HIS A 67 -17.10 7.74 17.21
N TYR A 68 -16.09 8.60 17.09
CA TYR A 68 -15.36 9.14 18.23
C TYR A 68 -16.21 10.07 19.09
N ASP A 69 -16.94 11.00 18.48
CA ASP A 69 -17.78 11.95 19.22
C ASP A 69 -18.94 11.23 19.94
N LEU A 70 -19.41 10.10 19.40
CA LEU A 70 -20.38 9.21 20.04
C LEU A 70 -19.75 8.23 21.04
N GLY A 71 -18.43 8.24 21.23
CA GLY A 71 -17.74 7.34 22.15
C GLY A 71 -17.70 5.87 21.74
N LEU A 72 -17.96 5.56 20.46
CA LEU A 72 -17.99 4.19 19.93
C LEU A 72 -16.58 3.65 19.60
N SER A 73 -15.64 4.55 19.27
CA SER A 73 -14.27 4.17 18.92
C SER A 73 -13.30 5.30 19.24
N LYS A 74 -12.12 4.95 19.76
CA LYS A 74 -11.05 5.89 20.12
C LYS A 74 -9.73 5.40 19.55
N ILE A 75 -9.09 6.24 18.73
CA ILE A 75 -7.72 6.02 18.26
C ILE A 75 -6.80 6.66 19.29
N TYR A 76 -6.01 5.84 19.99
CA TYR A 76 -5.08 6.29 21.02
C TYR A 76 -3.77 6.81 20.39
N GLU A 77 -3.32 6.14 19.33
CA GLU A 77 -2.12 6.43 18.56
C GLU A 77 -2.31 6.22 17.07
N LEU A 78 -1.50 6.91 16.28
CA LEU A 78 -1.27 6.62 14.88
C LEU A 78 0.24 6.68 14.62
N VAL A 79 0.76 5.64 13.96
CA VAL A 79 2.20 5.52 13.66
C VAL A 79 2.41 5.55 12.15
N ILE A 80 3.29 6.44 11.70
CA ILE A 80 3.76 6.48 10.31
C ILE A 80 5.14 5.81 10.28
N ASN A 81 5.22 4.70 9.54
CA ASN A 81 6.47 3.98 9.34
C ASN A 81 7.32 4.71 8.28
N SER A 82 8.25 5.52 8.77
CA SER A 82 9.26 6.26 8.01
C SER A 82 10.56 6.33 8.82
N ASP A 83 11.62 6.90 8.23
CA ASP A 83 12.89 7.15 8.93
C ASP A 83 13.19 8.65 8.91
N PRO A 84 12.88 9.41 9.99
CA PRO A 84 12.46 8.96 11.33
C PRO A 84 10.99 8.49 11.40
N CYS A 85 10.66 7.68 12.41
CA CYS A 85 9.32 7.16 12.63
C CYS A 85 8.48 8.16 13.43
N TYR A 86 7.28 8.48 12.93
CA TYR A 86 6.38 9.46 13.57
C TYR A 86 5.28 8.74 14.34
N ALA A 87 5.04 9.21 15.56
CA ALA A 87 4.04 8.70 16.48
C ALA A 87 3.14 9.84 16.95
N PHE A 88 1.88 9.81 16.55
CA PHE A 88 0.88 10.80 16.93
C PHE A 88 0.05 10.28 18.09
N LEU A 89 0.07 10.99 19.21
CA LEU A 89 -0.63 10.66 20.44
C LEU A 89 -1.84 11.58 20.60
N LEU A 90 -2.97 11.04 21.03
CA LEU A 90 -4.16 11.85 21.27
C LEU A 90 -4.01 12.71 22.53
N ASP A 91 -4.34 14.00 22.41
CA ASP A 91 -4.25 15.00 23.48
C ASP A 91 -5.13 14.72 24.73
N SER A 92 -6.22 13.98 24.56
CA SER A 92 -7.13 13.58 25.64
C SER A 92 -6.64 12.38 26.47
N ASN A 93 -5.50 11.79 26.11
CA ASN A 93 -4.94 10.65 26.84
C ASN A 93 -4.32 11.10 28.16
N SER A 94 -4.48 10.28 29.20
CA SER A 94 -3.77 10.48 30.47
C SER A 94 -2.28 10.17 30.33
N LEU A 95 -1.46 10.65 31.27
CA LEU A 95 -0.03 10.36 31.28
C LEU A 95 0.25 8.85 31.33
N ILE A 96 -0.54 8.08 32.10
CA ILE A 96 -0.38 6.62 32.19
C ILE A 96 -0.68 5.96 30.85
N GLN A 97 -1.74 6.40 30.16
CA GLN A 97 -2.05 5.92 28.82
C GLN A 97 -0.91 6.22 27.85
N ASN A 98 -0.40 7.46 27.85
CA ASN A 98 0.72 7.82 26.98
C ASN A 98 1.99 7.01 27.28
N LYS A 99 2.27 6.66 28.54
CA LYS A 99 3.40 5.75 28.85
C LYS A 99 3.23 4.38 28.21
N LEU A 100 2.04 3.78 28.32
CA LEU A 100 1.75 2.48 27.71
C LEU A 100 1.85 2.56 26.17
N ILE A 101 1.27 3.61 25.59
CA ILE A 101 1.30 3.85 24.15
C ILE A 101 2.74 4.05 23.66
N VAL A 102 3.57 4.82 24.36
CA VAL A 102 4.97 5.02 23.98
C VAL A 102 5.73 3.69 23.92
N ALA A 103 5.54 2.82 24.91
CA ALA A 103 6.14 1.48 24.90
C ALA A 103 5.62 0.63 23.72
N HIS A 104 4.30 0.62 23.52
CA HIS A 104 3.64 -0.10 22.42
C HIS A 104 4.14 0.35 21.05
N VAL A 105 4.25 1.67 20.84
CA VAL A 105 4.70 2.27 19.59
C VAL A 105 6.17 1.96 19.28
N LEU A 106 7.04 1.86 20.30
CA LEU A 106 8.43 1.45 20.09
C LEU A 106 8.49 0.02 19.53
N ALA A 107 7.67 -0.88 20.07
CA ALA A 107 7.59 -2.24 19.59
C ALA A 107 6.96 -2.34 18.18
N HIS A 108 5.99 -1.48 17.84
CA HIS A 108 5.54 -1.34 16.44
C HIS A 108 6.69 -0.92 15.51
N CYS A 109 7.49 0.06 15.92
CA CYS A 109 8.62 0.52 15.10
C CYS A 109 9.66 -0.60 14.90
N ASP A 110 9.94 -1.39 15.95
CA ASP A 110 10.78 -2.59 15.86
C ASP A 110 10.21 -3.62 14.88
N PHE A 111 8.90 -3.88 14.95
CA PHE A 111 8.22 -4.78 14.03
C PHE A 111 8.36 -4.31 12.58
N PHE A 112 8.08 -3.03 12.32
CA PHE A 112 8.18 -2.46 10.97
C PHE A 112 9.60 -2.49 10.43
N LYS A 113 10.60 -2.23 11.26
CA LYS A 113 12.01 -2.22 10.84
C LYS A 113 12.53 -3.61 10.50
N ASN A 114 12.14 -4.62 11.27
CA ASN A 114 12.72 -5.96 11.20
C ASN A 114 11.90 -6.98 10.38
N ASN A 115 10.66 -6.65 10.02
CA ASN A 115 9.80 -7.56 9.28
C ASN A 115 10.08 -7.52 7.77
N VAL A 116 10.32 -8.71 7.18
CA VAL A 116 10.62 -8.91 5.76
C VAL A 116 9.58 -8.27 4.83
N ARG A 117 8.30 -8.22 5.25
CA ARG A 117 7.22 -7.62 4.45
C ARG A 117 7.39 -6.12 4.21
N PHE A 118 8.14 -5.43 5.07
CA PHE A 118 8.42 -3.99 4.95
C PHE A 118 9.76 -3.69 4.27
N GLN A 119 10.52 -4.70 3.84
CA GLN A 119 11.82 -4.47 3.19
C GLN A 119 11.72 -3.65 1.89
N ASN A 120 10.62 -3.82 1.16
CA ASN A 120 10.39 -3.13 -0.12
C ASN A 120 9.59 -1.82 0.04
N THR A 121 9.20 -1.43 1.26
CA THR A 121 8.46 -0.18 1.47
C THR A 121 9.42 1.01 1.43
N LYS A 122 9.05 2.05 0.66
CA LYS A 122 9.76 3.34 0.66
C LYS A 122 9.72 3.95 2.06
N ARG A 123 10.81 4.59 2.48
CA ARG A 123 10.96 5.17 3.84
C ARG A 123 10.58 6.65 3.89
N ASP A 124 10.48 7.29 2.73
CA ASP A 124 10.19 8.69 2.44
C ASP A 124 8.76 8.87 1.91
N MET A 125 7.81 8.07 2.41
CA MET A 125 6.44 8.07 1.91
C MET A 125 5.70 9.39 2.13
N VAL A 126 6.06 10.13 3.20
CA VAL A 126 5.44 11.44 3.49
C VAL A 126 5.77 12.43 2.37
N GLU A 127 7.02 12.45 1.92
CA GLU A 127 7.51 13.25 0.80
C GLU A 127 6.93 12.77 -0.53
N SER A 128 6.91 11.45 -0.76
CA SER A 128 6.36 10.85 -1.99
C SER A 128 4.87 11.16 -2.17
N MET A 129 4.09 11.16 -1.08
CA MET A 129 2.68 11.51 -1.12
C MET A 129 2.45 13.01 -1.31
N ALA A 130 3.27 13.87 -0.73
CA ALA A 130 3.21 15.31 -0.99
C ALA A 130 3.45 15.62 -2.47
N ALA A 131 4.47 14.98 -3.08
CA ALA A 131 4.75 15.11 -4.50
C ALA A 131 3.60 14.58 -5.38
N THR A 132 2.94 13.50 -4.95
CA THR A 132 1.74 12.94 -5.61
C THR A 132 0.56 13.92 -5.55
N ALA A 133 0.32 14.55 -4.39
CA ALA A 133 -0.71 15.55 -4.23
C ALA A 133 -0.49 16.78 -5.13
N ASP A 134 0.75 17.25 -5.23
CA ASP A 134 1.11 18.36 -6.11
C ASP A 134 0.92 18.00 -7.60
N ARG A 135 1.29 16.78 -8.01
CA ARG A 135 1.07 16.30 -9.38
C ARG A 135 -0.41 16.18 -9.73
N ILE A 136 -1.22 15.59 -8.85
CA ILE A 136 -2.67 15.50 -9.03
C ILE A 136 -3.26 16.91 -9.19
N ARG A 137 -2.85 17.86 -8.35
CA ARG A 137 -3.28 19.26 -8.46
C ARG A 137 -2.89 19.90 -9.78
N GLN A 138 -1.70 19.59 -10.33
CA GLN A 138 -1.30 20.05 -11.65
C GLN A 138 -2.20 19.47 -12.76
N TYR A 139 -2.54 18.19 -12.67
CA TYR A 139 -3.48 17.56 -13.61
C TYR A 139 -4.88 18.16 -13.51
N GLU A 140 -5.37 18.48 -12.30
CA GLU A 140 -6.65 19.18 -12.11
C GLU A 140 -6.67 20.55 -12.82
N ILE A 141 -5.54 21.25 -12.86
CA ILE A 141 -5.42 22.55 -13.54
C ILE A 141 -5.40 22.37 -15.07
N GLN A 142 -4.75 21.32 -15.57
CA GLN A 142 -4.55 21.08 -17.01
C GLN A 142 -5.78 20.45 -17.68
N HIS A 143 -6.35 19.40 -17.06
CA HIS A 143 -7.44 18.59 -17.62
C HIS A 143 -8.80 18.94 -17.01
N GLY A 144 -8.81 19.70 -15.91
CA GLY A 144 -10.01 20.08 -15.20
C GLY A 144 -10.36 19.11 -14.08
N LYS A 145 -10.80 19.67 -12.95
CA LYS A 145 -11.04 18.92 -11.71
C LYS A 145 -11.97 17.72 -11.87
N LYS A 146 -13.08 17.88 -12.60
CA LYS A 146 -14.10 16.84 -12.74
C LYS A 146 -13.58 15.60 -13.48
N GLU A 147 -12.75 15.81 -14.49
CA GLU A 147 -12.19 14.72 -15.30
C GLU A 147 -11.19 13.91 -14.47
N VAL A 148 -10.29 14.59 -13.75
CA VAL A 148 -9.33 13.96 -12.84
C VAL A 148 -10.03 13.23 -11.70
N GLU A 149 -11.04 13.83 -11.08
CA GLU A 149 -11.83 13.21 -10.00
C GLU A 149 -12.56 11.94 -10.48
N GLN A 150 -13.19 11.98 -11.66
CA GLN A 150 -13.86 10.81 -12.23
C GLN A 150 -12.87 9.66 -12.52
N PHE A 151 -11.65 9.99 -12.95
CA PHE A 151 -10.61 8.99 -13.15
C PHE A 151 -10.11 8.42 -11.81
N LEU A 152 -9.86 9.29 -10.83
CA LEU A 152 -9.48 8.87 -9.46
C LEU A 152 -10.54 7.99 -8.82
N ASP A 153 -11.83 8.28 -8.98
CA ASP A 153 -12.93 7.44 -8.51
C ASP A 153 -12.82 6.00 -9.04
N ALA A 154 -12.51 5.86 -10.34
CA ALA A 154 -12.36 4.56 -10.97
C ALA A 154 -11.11 3.81 -10.48
N VAL A 155 -9.99 4.52 -10.31
CA VAL A 155 -8.73 3.93 -9.81
C VAL A 155 -8.86 3.50 -8.36
N LEU A 156 -9.39 4.36 -7.49
CA LEU A 156 -9.58 4.08 -6.07
C LEU A 156 -10.54 2.90 -5.84
N ALA A 157 -11.51 2.68 -6.72
CA ALA A 157 -12.39 1.52 -6.64
C ALA A 157 -11.67 0.16 -6.82
N ILE A 158 -10.49 0.16 -7.44
CA ILE A 158 -9.70 -1.05 -7.70
C ILE A 158 -8.32 -1.02 -7.04
N GLU A 159 -8.00 -0.01 -6.21
CA GLU A 159 -6.66 0.22 -5.67
C GLU A 159 -6.10 -0.97 -4.87
N GLU A 160 -6.98 -1.73 -4.22
CA GLU A 160 -6.62 -2.92 -3.43
C GLU A 160 -6.18 -4.13 -4.30
N HIS A 161 -6.42 -4.09 -5.61
CA HIS A 161 -6.08 -5.18 -6.53
C HIS A 161 -4.64 -5.03 -7.05
N ILE A 162 -3.70 -5.07 -6.12
CA ILE A 162 -2.25 -5.11 -6.40
C ILE A 162 -1.66 -6.46 -5.96
N ASP A 163 -0.55 -6.86 -6.58
CA ASP A 163 0.23 -7.99 -6.07
C ASP A 163 1.31 -7.47 -5.10
N PRO A 164 1.13 -7.63 -3.78
CA PRO A 164 2.10 -7.21 -2.78
C PRO A 164 3.28 -8.19 -2.64
N SER A 165 3.33 -9.24 -3.47
CA SER A 165 4.36 -10.26 -3.38
C SER A 165 5.75 -9.63 -3.48
N LEU A 166 6.57 -9.84 -2.45
CA LEU A 166 7.96 -9.41 -2.37
C LEU A 166 8.80 -9.83 -3.59
N VAL A 167 8.36 -10.87 -4.30
CA VAL A 167 9.09 -11.56 -5.37
C VAL A 167 8.70 -11.07 -6.77
N ARG A 168 7.57 -10.37 -6.93
CA ARG A 168 7.03 -10.04 -8.26
C ARG A 168 6.82 -8.53 -8.46
N PRO A 169 7.89 -7.75 -8.68
CA PRO A 169 7.76 -6.33 -9.01
C PRO A 169 7.26 -6.07 -10.44
N LYS A 170 7.19 -7.11 -11.30
CA LYS A 170 6.78 -7.03 -12.71
C LYS A 170 5.80 -8.15 -13.03
N LEU A 171 4.99 -7.94 -14.08
CA LEU A 171 4.10 -8.98 -14.60
C LEU A 171 4.90 -10.22 -14.99
N SER A 172 4.31 -11.38 -14.75
CA SER A 172 4.98 -12.68 -14.90
C SER A 172 5.21 -13.09 -16.36
N TRP A 173 4.60 -12.37 -17.29
CA TRP A 173 4.70 -12.56 -18.73
C TRP A 173 4.69 -11.19 -19.41
N SER A 174 5.41 -11.08 -20.52
CA SER A 174 5.20 -10.03 -21.51
C SER A 174 4.46 -10.58 -22.73
N ILE A 175 3.85 -9.71 -23.53
CA ILE A 175 3.22 -10.13 -24.80
C ILE A 175 4.23 -10.87 -25.71
N GLY A 176 5.54 -10.56 -25.63
CA GLY A 176 6.59 -11.27 -26.36
C GLY A 176 6.86 -12.69 -25.84
N ASP A 177 6.82 -12.90 -24.52
CA ASP A 177 7.09 -14.23 -23.93
C ASP A 177 5.96 -15.24 -24.21
N ALA A 178 4.72 -14.76 -24.22
CA ALA A 178 3.56 -15.59 -24.60
C ALA A 178 3.61 -16.02 -26.08
N GLU A 179 4.26 -15.24 -26.94
CA GLU A 179 4.47 -15.62 -28.35
C GLU A 179 5.52 -16.74 -28.49
N GLU A 180 6.52 -16.80 -27.62
CA GLU A 180 7.52 -17.87 -27.60
C GLU A 180 6.99 -19.18 -26.97
N GLU A 181 6.12 -19.13 -25.96
CA GLU A 181 5.57 -20.34 -25.33
C GLU A 181 4.61 -21.12 -26.24
N ASP A 182 3.83 -20.43 -27.08
CA ASP A 182 2.90 -21.04 -28.04
C ASP A 182 3.63 -21.69 -29.24
N GLU A 183 4.92 -21.39 -29.46
CA GLU A 183 5.76 -22.06 -30.46
C GLU A 183 6.37 -23.40 -29.97
N LYS A 184 6.04 -23.85 -28.74
CA LYS A 184 6.41 -25.20 -28.28
C LYS A 184 5.71 -26.23 -29.16
N LYS A 185 6.49 -26.80 -30.10
CA LYS A 185 6.11 -27.90 -31.00
C LYS A 185 5.36 -28.98 -30.22
N PRO A 186 4.26 -29.56 -30.77
CA PRO A 186 3.53 -30.62 -30.08
C PRO A 186 4.51 -31.74 -29.72
N ALA A 187 4.48 -32.16 -28.46
CA ALA A 187 5.32 -33.25 -27.99
C ALA A 187 5.05 -34.48 -28.84
N SER A 188 6.07 -34.97 -29.54
CA SER A 188 5.95 -36.17 -30.38
C SER A 188 5.63 -37.35 -29.48
N SER A 189 4.44 -37.92 -29.67
CA SER A 189 4.06 -39.16 -29.01
C SER A 189 4.87 -40.32 -29.61
N PRO A 190 5.26 -41.34 -28.82
CA PRO A 190 5.95 -42.55 -29.32
C PRO A 190 5.19 -43.31 -30.42
N TYR A 191 3.94 -42.93 -30.69
CA TYR A 191 3.03 -43.56 -31.64
C TYR A 191 2.59 -42.61 -32.77
N ASP A 192 3.21 -41.42 -32.91
CA ASP A 192 2.87 -40.47 -33.98
C ASP A 192 3.20 -40.98 -35.40
N ASP A 193 4.08 -41.96 -35.49
CA ASP A 193 4.48 -42.69 -36.70
C ASP A 193 3.40 -43.66 -37.21
N LEU A 194 2.53 -44.19 -36.35
CA LEU A 194 1.45 -45.11 -36.72
C LEU A 194 0.31 -44.42 -37.50
N TRP A 195 0.16 -43.11 -37.37
CA TRP A 195 -0.88 -42.32 -38.03
C TRP A 195 -0.43 -41.72 -39.38
N GLY A 196 0.77 -42.06 -39.84
CA GLY A 196 1.35 -41.59 -41.10
C GLY A 196 0.98 -42.40 -42.35
N LEU A 197 0.35 -43.57 -42.19
CA LEU A 197 0.16 -44.55 -43.28
C LEU A 197 -0.95 -44.19 -44.28
N ASP A 198 -1.84 -43.24 -43.97
CA ASP A 198 -2.96 -42.83 -44.84
C ASP A 198 -2.87 -41.39 -45.40
N LYS A 199 -1.71 -40.73 -45.27
CA LYS A 199 -1.57 -39.32 -45.67
C LYS A 199 -1.08 -39.13 -47.12
N LYS A 200 -1.89 -39.53 -48.10
CA LYS A 200 -1.91 -38.81 -49.39
C LYS A 200 -2.87 -37.62 -49.23
N ASN A 201 -2.33 -36.41 -49.30
CA ASN A 201 -3.03 -35.13 -49.14
C ASN A 201 -3.56 -34.83 -47.72
N ILE A 202 -2.65 -34.51 -46.80
CA ILE A 202 -3.00 -33.48 -45.81
C ILE A 202 -2.62 -32.15 -46.45
N GLN A 203 -3.62 -31.50 -47.06
CA GLN A 203 -3.58 -30.05 -47.23
C GLN A 203 -3.18 -29.47 -45.88
N SER A 204 -2.10 -28.69 -45.85
CA SER A 204 -1.66 -27.93 -44.69
C SER A 204 -2.89 -27.24 -44.09
N VAL A 205 -3.42 -27.79 -42.99
CA VAL A 205 -4.49 -27.16 -42.24
C VAL A 205 -3.89 -25.85 -41.77
N GLN A 206 -4.27 -24.75 -42.42
CA GLN A 206 -3.84 -23.44 -41.97
C GLN A 206 -4.21 -23.35 -40.49
N PRO A 207 -3.27 -23.04 -39.59
CA PRO A 207 -3.57 -22.97 -38.17
C PRO A 207 -4.73 -22.00 -38.02
N ARG A 208 -5.89 -22.50 -37.58
CA ARG A 208 -6.99 -21.64 -37.17
C ARG A 208 -6.40 -20.71 -36.13
N LYS A 209 -6.44 -19.40 -36.39
CA LYS A 209 -6.06 -18.38 -35.41
C LYS A 209 -6.95 -18.58 -34.17
N VAL A 210 -6.47 -19.36 -33.21
CA VAL A 210 -7.10 -19.45 -31.89
C VAL A 210 -7.07 -18.04 -31.35
N LYS A 211 -8.22 -17.51 -30.92
CA LYS A 211 -8.25 -16.21 -30.27
C LYS A 211 -7.35 -16.33 -29.04
N LYS A 212 -6.20 -15.64 -29.07
CA LYS A 212 -5.28 -15.57 -27.93
C LYS A 212 -6.08 -15.07 -26.73
N VAL A 213 -6.08 -15.84 -25.64
CA VAL A 213 -6.69 -15.41 -24.38
C VAL A 213 -5.79 -14.32 -23.83
N PHE A 214 -6.34 -13.12 -23.65
CA PHE A 214 -5.61 -11.98 -23.11
C PHE A 214 -6.31 -11.53 -21.82
N PRO A 215 -5.62 -11.53 -20.67
CA PRO A 215 -4.23 -11.94 -20.45
C PRO A 215 -4.01 -13.48 -20.57
N PRO A 216 -2.80 -13.95 -20.96
CA PRO A 216 -2.47 -15.37 -21.05
C PRO A 216 -2.46 -16.08 -19.69
N GLN A 217 -2.17 -15.34 -18.61
CA GLN A 217 -2.29 -15.81 -17.23
C GLN A 217 -3.13 -14.82 -16.40
N PRO A 218 -3.90 -15.28 -15.41
CA PRO A 218 -4.65 -14.39 -14.53
C PRO A 218 -3.67 -13.55 -13.69
N GLU A 219 -3.84 -12.23 -13.75
CA GLU A 219 -3.02 -11.27 -13.01
C GLU A 219 -3.76 -10.70 -11.82
N LYS A 220 -3.07 -10.63 -10.68
CA LYS A 220 -3.61 -10.04 -9.44
C LYS A 220 -3.41 -8.52 -9.41
N ASP A 221 -2.30 -8.03 -9.98
CA ASP A 221 -1.99 -6.60 -10.06
C ASP A 221 -2.72 -5.95 -11.24
N ILE A 222 -3.98 -5.57 -11.00
CA ILE A 222 -4.86 -4.99 -12.01
C ILE A 222 -4.38 -3.59 -12.39
N LEU A 223 -3.86 -2.81 -11.42
CA LEU A 223 -3.33 -1.47 -11.69
C LEU A 223 -2.17 -1.51 -12.69
N LEU A 224 -1.16 -2.35 -12.43
CA LEU A 224 -0.02 -2.50 -13.32
C LEU A 224 -0.42 -3.05 -14.69
N PHE A 225 -1.36 -4.01 -14.72
CA PHE A 225 -1.87 -4.57 -15.96
C PHE A 225 -2.52 -3.50 -16.86
N ILE A 226 -3.40 -2.68 -16.28
CA ILE A 226 -4.07 -1.58 -17.01
C ILE A 226 -3.05 -0.53 -17.44
N GLU A 227 -2.12 -0.15 -16.56
CA GLU A 227 -1.05 0.81 -16.84
C GLU A 227 -0.20 0.39 -18.05
N GLN A 228 0.16 -0.90 -18.15
CA GLN A 228 1.03 -1.39 -19.22
C GLN A 228 0.30 -1.66 -20.54
N TYR A 229 -0.93 -2.17 -20.48
CA TYR A 229 -1.60 -2.71 -21.67
C TYR A 229 -2.78 -1.90 -22.16
N SER A 230 -3.26 -0.91 -21.40
CA SER A 230 -4.32 -0.04 -21.91
C SER A 230 -3.83 0.72 -23.15
N ARG A 231 -4.68 0.79 -24.17
CA ARG A 231 -4.44 1.55 -25.40
C ARG A 231 -5.08 2.93 -25.38
N GLU A 232 -5.96 3.16 -24.41
CA GLU A 232 -6.81 4.35 -24.34
C GLU A 232 -6.31 5.36 -23.31
N LEU A 233 -5.47 4.92 -22.36
CA LEU A 233 -4.97 5.81 -21.31
C LEU A 233 -3.92 6.78 -21.80
N GLU A 234 -4.15 8.05 -21.49
CA GLU A 234 -3.21 9.15 -21.64
C GLU A 234 -2.05 9.06 -20.63
N GLU A 235 -0.97 9.80 -20.86
CA GLU A 235 0.24 9.75 -20.01
C GLU A 235 -0.06 10.14 -18.56
N TRP A 236 -0.87 11.17 -18.32
CA TRP A 236 -1.22 11.61 -16.97
C TRP A 236 -2.08 10.57 -16.22
N GLN A 237 -2.95 9.85 -16.94
CA GLN A 237 -3.76 8.78 -16.36
C GLN A 237 -2.90 7.58 -15.94
N ARG A 238 -1.87 7.26 -16.75
CA ARG A 238 -0.89 6.24 -16.39
C ARG A 238 -0.09 6.66 -15.17
N ASP A 239 0.36 7.92 -15.11
CA ASP A 239 1.09 8.43 -13.94
C ASP A 239 0.24 8.32 -12.65
N ILE A 240 -1.06 8.62 -12.72
CA ILE A 240 -1.98 8.42 -11.59
C ILE A 240 -2.04 6.94 -11.17
N LEU A 241 -2.14 6.00 -12.10
CA LEU A 241 -2.11 4.57 -11.78
C LEU A 241 -0.80 4.17 -11.10
N THR A 242 0.34 4.65 -11.61
CA THR A 242 1.66 4.41 -11.01
C THR A 242 1.69 4.95 -9.58
N MET A 243 1.24 6.19 -9.35
CA MET A 243 1.19 6.81 -8.02
C MET A 243 0.31 6.03 -7.05
N MET A 244 -0.92 5.68 -7.44
CA MET A 244 -1.84 4.93 -6.57
C MET A 244 -1.33 3.52 -6.26
N ARG A 245 -0.69 2.88 -7.24
CA ARG A 245 -0.04 1.58 -7.04
C ARG A 245 1.10 1.66 -6.03
N GLU A 246 1.95 2.69 -6.12
CA GLU A 246 3.03 2.92 -5.15
C GLU A 246 2.50 3.17 -3.74
N GLU A 247 1.42 3.96 -3.59
CA GLU A 247 0.74 4.15 -2.30
C GLU A 247 0.24 2.82 -1.72
N MET A 248 -0.44 2.02 -2.54
CA MET A 248 -0.99 0.74 -2.07
C MET A 248 0.08 -0.29 -1.74
N LEU A 249 1.22 -0.31 -2.45
CA LEU A 249 2.35 -1.16 -2.09
C LEU A 249 2.94 -0.82 -0.71
N TYR A 250 2.82 0.44 -0.27
CA TYR A 250 3.19 0.84 1.09
C TYR A 250 2.16 0.39 2.15
N PHE A 251 0.87 0.54 1.86
CA PHE A 251 -0.18 0.19 2.82
C PHE A 251 -0.42 -1.31 2.94
N TRP A 252 -0.18 -2.08 1.87
CA TRP A 252 -0.52 -3.49 1.86
C TRP A 252 0.17 -4.33 2.96
N PRO A 253 1.49 -4.19 3.20
CA PRO A 253 2.13 -4.87 4.32
C PRO A 253 1.51 -4.54 5.67
N GLN A 254 1.04 -3.30 5.87
CA GLN A 254 0.39 -2.87 7.12
C GLN A 254 -0.98 -3.54 7.27
N LEU A 255 -1.74 -3.65 6.19
CA LEU A 255 -3.03 -4.36 6.18
C LEU A 255 -2.85 -5.86 6.41
N GLU A 256 -1.90 -6.50 5.71
CA GLU A 256 -1.63 -7.94 5.78
C GLU A 256 -1.13 -8.34 7.18
N THR A 257 -0.26 -7.54 7.78
CA THR A 257 0.42 -7.90 9.03
C THR A 257 -0.20 -7.28 10.29
N LYS A 258 -1.36 -6.61 10.18
CA LYS A 258 -1.98 -5.86 11.28
C LYS A 258 -2.06 -6.63 12.59
N ILE A 259 -2.59 -7.86 12.56
CA ILE A 259 -2.75 -8.69 13.78
C ILE A 259 -1.39 -9.05 14.38
N MET A 260 -0.40 -9.38 13.54
CA MET A 260 0.96 -9.69 14.00
C MET A 260 1.62 -8.47 14.61
N ASN A 261 1.42 -7.28 14.01
CA ASN A 261 1.97 -6.03 14.49
C ASN A 261 1.42 -5.67 15.89
N GLU A 262 0.10 -5.73 16.08
CA GLU A 262 -0.51 -5.49 17.41
C GLU A 262 -0.06 -6.52 18.45
N GLY A 263 0.03 -7.81 18.05
CA GLY A 263 0.52 -8.86 18.94
C GLY A 263 1.97 -8.65 19.35
N TRP A 264 2.84 -8.27 18.41
CA TRP A 264 4.23 -7.96 18.68
C TRP A 264 4.37 -6.78 19.65
N ALA A 265 3.61 -5.72 19.42
CA ALA A 265 3.63 -4.54 20.27
C ALA A 265 3.06 -4.78 21.68
N SER A 266 2.20 -5.78 21.85
CA SER A 266 1.60 -6.12 23.14
C SER A 266 2.47 -7.02 24.02
N TYR A 267 3.27 -7.92 23.42
CA TYR A 267 3.91 -9.02 24.15
C TYR A 267 5.44 -9.01 24.16
N ARG A 268 6.09 -8.20 23.32
CA ARG A 268 7.55 -8.20 23.17
C ARG A 268 8.23 -7.13 24.01
#